data_AF-A0A7R7JAS3-F1
#
_entry.id   AF-A0A7R7JAS3-F1
#
_cell.length_a   1.000
_cell.length_b   1.000
_cell.length_c   1.000
_cell.angle_alpha   90.00
_cell.angle_beta   90.00
_cell.angle_gamma   90.00
#
_symmetry.space_group_name_H-M   'P 1'
#
loop_
_entity.id
_entity.type
_entity.pdbx_description
1 polymer ?
#
loop_
_entity_poly.entity_id
_entity_poly.type
_entity_poly.pdbx_seq_one_letter_code
_entity_poly.pdbx_strand_id
1 'polypeptide(L)'
;MIDSNLSEVDLVVDEVYGGSRNGNASDDPLPALMGVDCGAGFRHLGKRPDTDTLNMLVLKTNFSDINWPDSLNRETGVFTYYGDKHEPGDLHKTPRQGNAMLRSLFDCAHNHQYTQHFPPIFLFGSTGQYRDVQFLGLAVPGVEGMSADEDLVAVWRTTRDRGRFQNYKASFTVLDVATVSRRWISDIQKGNPTSSPHAPKVWLDWVKARKLRALKSSPTSSRRTKSQQLPQDAKDKALVAAIYQRYKERPTDFERCAMEIARLVIPDIHQWELTRPWRDGGRDATGTYRIGASVGHIDVEFALEAKCYADVHGVGVKELSRLISRLRHRQFGILVTTSYLADSAYKELNEDGHPVVVISASDIANITKQKLGSLEALTAWLDRI
;
A
#
# COMPACT_ATOMS: atom_id res chain seq x y z
N MET A 1 11.00 -15.24 -17.25
CA MET A 1 11.94 -16.37 -17.14
C MET A 1 11.12 -17.61 -16.90
N ILE A 2 11.43 -18.74 -17.53
CA ILE A 2 10.84 -20.03 -17.16
C ILE A 2 11.85 -20.67 -16.22
N ASP A 3 11.46 -20.96 -14.99
CA ASP A 3 12.32 -21.66 -14.05
C ASP A 3 12.02 -23.16 -14.16
N SER A 4 13.01 -23.95 -14.62
CA SER A 4 12.84 -25.38 -14.83
C SER A 4 12.81 -26.18 -13.53
N ASN A 5 13.21 -25.59 -12.39
CA ASN A 5 13.41 -26.30 -11.11
C ASN A 5 12.61 -25.70 -9.95
N LEU A 6 11.40 -25.18 -10.20
CA LEU A 6 10.53 -24.57 -9.17
C LEU A 6 10.34 -25.43 -7.89
N SER A 7 10.42 -26.75 -7.99
CA SER A 7 10.30 -27.66 -6.84
C SER A 7 11.56 -27.77 -5.97
N GLU A 8 12.69 -27.20 -6.40
CA GLU A 8 14.01 -27.33 -5.76
C GLU A 8 14.60 -25.99 -5.30
N VAL A 9 14.05 -24.87 -5.77
CA VAL A 9 14.54 -23.53 -5.45
C VAL A 9 14.07 -23.04 -4.08
N ASP A 10 14.93 -22.27 -3.43
CA ASP A 10 14.56 -21.42 -2.30
C ASP A 10 13.68 -20.26 -2.78
N LEU A 11 12.95 -19.62 -1.86
CA LEU A 11 12.24 -18.38 -2.15
C LEU A 11 13.04 -17.18 -1.66
N VAL A 12 13.43 -16.30 -2.58
CA VAL A 12 14.18 -15.06 -2.30
C VAL A 12 13.25 -13.88 -2.50
N VAL A 13 13.25 -12.95 -1.54
CA VAL A 13 12.40 -11.75 -1.60
C VAL A 13 12.69 -10.96 -2.88
N ASP A 14 11.64 -10.47 -3.51
CA ASP A 14 11.58 -9.76 -4.79
C ASP A 14 12.03 -10.58 -6.02
N GLU A 15 12.39 -11.86 -5.87
CA GLU A 15 12.68 -12.74 -7.00
C GLU A 15 11.40 -13.14 -7.75
N VAL A 16 11.53 -13.27 -9.08
CA VAL A 16 10.43 -13.61 -9.99
C VAL A 16 10.53 -15.07 -10.41
N TYR A 17 9.48 -15.83 -10.10
CA TYR A 17 9.32 -17.23 -10.47
C TYR A 17 8.30 -17.35 -11.59
N GLY A 18 8.70 -17.96 -12.70
CA GLY A 18 7.83 -18.20 -13.84
C GLY A 18 7.55 -19.67 -14.04
N GLY A 19 6.27 -20.00 -14.24
CA GLY A 19 5.84 -21.34 -14.60
C GLY A 19 6.14 -21.66 -16.07
N SER A 20 5.53 -22.74 -16.57
CA SER A 20 5.62 -23.07 -17.99
C SER A 20 4.88 -22.05 -18.89
N ARG A 21 4.91 -22.27 -20.20
CA ARG A 21 4.25 -21.43 -21.23
C ARG A 21 3.36 -22.27 -22.13
N ASN A 22 2.73 -23.28 -21.55
CA ASN A 22 1.94 -24.29 -22.25
C ASN A 22 0.48 -23.88 -22.47
N GLY A 23 0.04 -22.75 -21.91
CA GLY A 23 -1.33 -22.25 -22.02
C GLY A 23 -2.34 -22.98 -21.14
N ASN A 24 -1.88 -23.71 -20.12
CA ASN A 24 -2.70 -24.55 -19.25
C ASN A 24 -2.41 -24.28 -17.76
N ALA A 25 -2.95 -25.08 -16.85
CA ALA A 25 -2.79 -24.85 -15.41
C ALA A 25 -1.32 -24.90 -14.92
N SER A 26 -0.43 -25.61 -15.64
CA SER A 26 1.01 -25.72 -15.30
C SER A 26 1.81 -24.44 -15.56
N ASP A 27 1.18 -23.41 -16.11
CA ASP A 27 1.78 -22.08 -16.25
C ASP A 27 1.79 -21.31 -14.93
N ASP A 28 0.98 -21.72 -13.96
CA ASP A 28 0.98 -21.17 -12.61
C ASP A 28 2.14 -21.80 -11.82
N PRO A 29 3.13 -21.01 -11.36
CA PRO A 29 4.30 -21.56 -10.68
C PRO A 29 4.01 -21.98 -9.23
N LEU A 30 2.96 -21.45 -8.60
CA LEU A 30 2.70 -21.65 -7.17
C LEU A 30 2.39 -23.10 -6.77
N PRO A 31 1.66 -23.91 -7.57
CA PRO A 31 1.53 -25.34 -7.28
C PRO A 31 2.88 -26.08 -7.23
N ALA A 32 3.80 -25.78 -8.15
CA ALA A 32 5.14 -26.39 -8.16
C ALA A 32 6.03 -25.87 -7.02
N LEU A 33 5.98 -24.56 -6.75
CA LEU A 33 6.74 -23.92 -5.67
C LEU A 33 6.23 -24.32 -4.27
N MET A 34 4.92 -24.32 -4.05
CA MET A 34 4.35 -24.37 -2.70
C MET A 34 3.51 -25.62 -2.43
N GLY A 35 3.13 -26.38 -3.46
CA GLY A 35 2.21 -27.51 -3.33
C GLY A 35 0.77 -27.10 -3.03
N VAL A 36 0.39 -25.86 -3.38
CA VAL A 36 -0.96 -25.32 -3.18
C VAL A 36 -1.79 -25.41 -4.47
N ASP A 37 -3.07 -25.07 -4.37
CA ASP A 37 -4.00 -25.00 -5.50
C ASP A 37 -3.69 -23.88 -6.50
N CYS A 38 -4.30 -23.96 -7.69
CA CYS A 38 -4.13 -22.98 -8.75
C CYS A 38 -5.29 -21.96 -8.81
N GLY A 39 -5.04 -20.81 -9.44
CA GLY A 39 -6.10 -19.92 -9.93
C GLY A 39 -6.86 -19.05 -8.91
N ALA A 40 -6.42 -18.96 -7.65
CA ALA A 40 -7.05 -18.08 -6.65
C ALA A 40 -6.07 -17.10 -5.98
N GLY A 41 -6.63 -16.06 -5.34
CA GLY A 41 -5.90 -15.13 -4.47
C GLY A 41 -5.51 -15.80 -3.16
N PHE A 42 -6.48 -16.38 -2.45
CA PHE A 42 -6.24 -17.25 -1.29
C PHE A 42 -5.97 -18.68 -1.74
N ARG A 43 -4.80 -19.19 -1.36
CA ARG A 43 -4.36 -20.56 -1.64
C ARG A 43 -3.81 -21.18 -0.37
N HIS A 44 -4.04 -22.47 -0.14
CA HIS A 44 -3.68 -23.06 1.13
C HIS A 44 -3.25 -24.52 1.02
N LEU A 45 -2.57 -24.96 2.08
CA LEU A 45 -2.32 -26.37 2.35
C LEU A 45 -2.89 -26.72 3.72
N GLY A 46 -3.54 -27.88 3.83
CA GLY A 46 -4.26 -28.28 5.05
C GLY A 46 -5.74 -27.92 5.00
N LYS A 47 -6.43 -28.16 6.12
CA LYS A 47 -7.87 -27.88 6.24
C LYS A 47 -8.09 -26.43 6.66
N ARG A 48 -9.20 -25.87 6.19
CA ARG A 48 -9.66 -24.51 6.47
C ARG A 48 -11.01 -24.56 7.20
N PRO A 49 -11.41 -23.50 7.92
CA PRO A 49 -10.72 -22.22 8.12
C PRO A 49 -9.80 -22.18 9.36
N ASP A 50 -9.74 -23.26 10.15
CA ASP A 50 -9.10 -23.25 11.45
C ASP A 50 -7.57 -23.29 11.38
N THR A 51 -6.93 -22.37 12.11
CA THR A 51 -5.47 -22.19 12.15
C THR A 51 -4.71 -23.45 12.57
N ASP A 52 -5.28 -24.27 13.46
CA ASP A 52 -4.68 -25.52 13.96
C ASP A 52 -4.53 -26.59 12.87
N THR A 53 -5.37 -26.55 11.84
CA THR A 53 -5.41 -27.54 10.76
C THR A 53 -4.87 -27.00 9.44
N LEU A 54 -4.61 -25.70 9.38
CA LEU A 54 -3.99 -25.01 8.26
C LEU A 54 -2.48 -25.18 8.37
N ASN A 55 -1.84 -25.76 7.35
CA ASN A 55 -0.40 -25.95 7.35
C ASN A 55 0.32 -24.74 6.76
N MET A 56 -0.30 -24.08 5.77
CA MET A 56 0.27 -22.95 5.05
C MET A 56 -0.83 -22.12 4.40
N LEU A 57 -0.62 -20.80 4.37
CA LEU A 57 -1.40 -19.88 3.55
C LEU A 57 -0.50 -19.19 2.53
N VAL A 58 -0.98 -19.09 1.30
CA VAL A 58 -0.37 -18.32 0.21
C VAL A 58 -1.37 -17.26 -0.23
N LEU A 59 -0.98 -16.00 -0.10
CA LEU A 59 -1.76 -14.85 -0.56
C LEU A 59 -1.15 -14.31 -1.86
N LYS A 60 -1.93 -14.37 -2.93
CA LYS A 60 -1.57 -13.81 -4.23
C LYS A 60 -2.37 -12.52 -4.46
N THR A 61 -1.66 -11.45 -4.84
CA THR A 61 -2.24 -10.18 -5.26
C THR A 61 -1.77 -9.79 -6.67
N ASN A 62 -2.53 -8.94 -7.35
CA ASN A 62 -2.21 -8.39 -8.66
C ASN A 62 -1.97 -6.87 -8.65
N PHE A 63 -2.07 -6.21 -7.49
CA PHE A 63 -1.90 -4.75 -7.30
C PHE A 63 -2.72 -3.85 -8.23
N SER A 64 -3.69 -4.38 -8.97
CA SER A 64 -4.38 -3.67 -10.06
C SER A 64 -5.88 -3.50 -9.82
N ASP A 65 -6.43 -4.19 -8.82
CA ASP A 65 -7.81 -3.96 -8.40
C ASP A 65 -7.94 -2.60 -7.71
N ILE A 66 -8.76 -1.74 -8.30
CA ILE A 66 -8.99 -0.38 -7.82
C ILE A 66 -9.95 -0.38 -6.62
N ASN A 67 -10.92 -1.31 -6.62
CA ASN A 67 -11.90 -1.41 -5.54
C ASN A 67 -11.27 -2.00 -4.27
N TRP A 68 -10.26 -2.85 -4.48
CA TRP A 68 -9.52 -3.57 -3.45
C TRP A 68 -8.01 -3.31 -3.61
N PRO A 69 -7.54 -2.11 -3.25
CA PRO A 69 -6.18 -1.67 -3.52
C PRO A 69 -5.20 -2.29 -2.52
N ASP A 70 -4.93 -3.58 -2.68
CA ASP A 70 -3.83 -4.26 -1.98
C ASP A 70 -2.54 -3.46 -2.17
N SER A 71 -1.70 -3.39 -1.13
CA SER A 71 -0.48 -2.60 -1.19
C SER A 71 0.61 -3.13 -0.27
N LEU A 72 1.86 -2.98 -0.69
CA LEU A 72 3.04 -3.29 0.10
C LEU A 72 3.84 -2.00 0.32
N ASN A 73 3.93 -1.56 1.58
CA ASN A 73 4.83 -0.47 1.96
C ASN A 73 6.20 -1.08 2.31
N ARG A 74 7.15 -1.02 1.36
CA ARG A 74 8.50 -1.58 1.52
C ARG A 74 9.36 -0.87 2.59
N GLU A 75 9.06 0.39 2.90
CA GLU A 75 9.81 1.14 3.93
C GLU A 75 9.49 0.65 5.33
N THR A 76 8.22 0.29 5.56
CA THR A 76 7.73 -0.17 6.87
C THR A 76 7.65 -1.69 6.98
N GLY A 77 7.57 -2.39 5.85
CA GLY A 77 7.30 -3.82 5.78
C GLY A 77 5.82 -4.18 5.96
N VAL A 78 4.91 -3.21 5.84
CA VAL A 78 3.47 -3.44 6.04
C VAL A 78 2.80 -3.80 4.72
N PHE A 79 2.07 -4.92 4.71
CA PHE A 79 1.26 -5.38 3.59
C PHE A 79 -0.23 -5.27 3.94
N THR A 80 -0.97 -4.52 3.13
CA THR A 80 -2.44 -4.42 3.22
C THR A 80 -3.06 -5.36 2.18
N TYR A 81 -3.95 -6.23 2.62
CA TYR A 81 -4.66 -7.19 1.78
C TYR A 81 -6.17 -7.15 2.03
N TYR A 82 -6.97 -7.15 0.96
CA TYR A 82 -8.42 -7.19 1.06
C TYR A 82 -8.95 -8.62 0.90
N GLY A 83 -10.01 -8.91 1.65
CA GLY A 83 -10.64 -10.22 1.71
C GLY A 83 -11.35 -10.67 0.42
N ASP A 84 -11.87 -11.90 0.40
CA ASP A 84 -12.49 -12.51 -0.79
C ASP A 84 -13.99 -12.24 -0.94
N LYS A 85 -14.56 -11.31 -0.16
CA LYS A 85 -15.97 -10.91 -0.25
C LYS A 85 -16.15 -9.74 -1.21
N HIS A 86 -16.67 -10.03 -2.39
CA HIS A 86 -16.94 -9.03 -3.44
C HIS A 86 -18.43 -8.83 -3.75
N GLU A 87 -19.31 -9.57 -3.08
CA GLU A 87 -20.76 -9.51 -3.28
C GLU A 87 -21.51 -9.35 -1.94
N PRO A 88 -22.76 -8.84 -1.93
CA PRO A 88 -23.55 -8.70 -0.72
C PRO A 88 -23.83 -10.00 0.05
N GLY A 89 -24.14 -9.84 1.33
CA GLY A 89 -24.45 -10.92 2.27
C GLY A 89 -23.42 -11.02 3.41
N ASP A 90 -23.46 -12.15 4.10
CA ASP A 90 -22.60 -12.43 5.26
C ASP A 90 -21.10 -12.35 4.92
N LEU A 91 -20.35 -11.58 5.73
CA LEU A 91 -18.92 -11.30 5.61
C LEU A 91 -18.06 -12.57 5.55
N HIS A 92 -18.42 -13.61 6.32
CA HIS A 92 -17.63 -14.85 6.41
C HIS A 92 -18.08 -15.91 5.40
N LYS A 93 -19.24 -15.72 4.75
CA LYS A 93 -19.76 -16.63 3.73
C LYS A 93 -19.15 -16.31 2.37
N THR A 94 -17.95 -16.85 2.13
CA THR A 94 -17.24 -16.76 0.86
C THR A 94 -16.93 -18.16 0.28
N PRO A 95 -16.87 -18.34 -1.06
CA PRO A 95 -16.70 -19.65 -1.68
C PRO A 95 -15.43 -20.39 -1.25
N ARG A 96 -14.34 -19.66 -1.00
CA ARG A 96 -13.05 -20.22 -0.54
C ARG A 96 -12.77 -19.94 0.94
N GLN A 97 -13.73 -19.37 1.68
CA GLN A 97 -13.61 -19.07 3.10
C GLN A 97 -12.40 -18.17 3.45
N GLY A 98 -11.96 -17.31 2.52
CA GLY A 98 -10.81 -16.40 2.74
C GLY A 98 -11.01 -15.50 3.95
N ASN A 99 -12.16 -14.83 4.05
CA ASN A 99 -12.50 -14.00 5.19
C ASN A 99 -12.58 -14.77 6.52
N ALA A 100 -13.03 -16.02 6.49
CA ALA A 100 -13.05 -16.86 7.69
C ALA A 100 -11.62 -17.24 8.12
N MET A 101 -10.74 -17.57 7.16
CA MET A 101 -9.31 -17.80 7.44
C MET A 101 -8.63 -16.56 8.00
N LEU A 102 -8.88 -15.37 7.43
CA LEU A 102 -8.35 -14.12 7.97
C LEU A 102 -8.77 -13.93 9.42
N ARG A 103 -10.06 -14.06 9.72
CA ARG A 103 -10.57 -13.96 11.09
C ARG A 103 -9.83 -14.93 12.03
N SER A 104 -9.77 -16.22 11.70
CA SER A 104 -9.09 -17.22 12.54
C SER A 104 -7.60 -16.93 12.76
N LEU A 105 -6.91 -16.42 11.73
CA LEU A 105 -5.49 -16.07 11.83
C LEU A 105 -5.24 -14.89 12.75
N PHE A 106 -6.05 -13.82 12.64
CA PHE A 106 -5.91 -12.64 13.48
C PHE A 106 -6.38 -12.91 14.91
N ASP A 107 -7.48 -13.65 15.11
CA ASP A 107 -7.94 -14.08 16.44
C ASP A 107 -6.83 -14.89 17.16
N CYS A 108 -6.17 -15.80 16.43
CA CYS A 108 -5.03 -16.58 16.93
C CYS A 108 -3.79 -15.70 17.22
N ALA A 109 -3.48 -14.73 16.36
CA ALA A 109 -2.34 -13.84 16.55
C ALA A 109 -2.49 -12.99 17.83
N HIS A 110 -3.70 -12.52 18.14
CA HIS A 110 -4.00 -11.76 19.35
C HIS A 110 -4.11 -12.62 20.61
N ASN A 111 -4.32 -13.92 20.47
CA ASN A 111 -4.28 -14.83 21.60
C ASN A 111 -2.82 -15.13 22.00
N HIS A 112 -2.42 -14.58 23.14
CA HIS A 112 -1.08 -14.76 23.70
C HIS A 112 -0.91 -16.10 24.43
N GLN A 113 -1.98 -16.89 24.56
CA GLN A 113 -1.93 -18.23 25.14
C GLN A 113 -1.42 -19.22 24.08
N TYR A 114 -0.10 -19.20 23.90
CA TYR A 114 0.74 -20.23 23.28
C TYR A 114 0.10 -21.12 22.19
N THR A 115 0.35 -20.77 20.93
CA THR A 115 0.08 -21.68 19.80
C THR A 115 1.38 -22.36 19.38
N GLN A 116 1.56 -23.64 19.74
CA GLN A 116 2.71 -24.45 19.28
C GLN A 116 2.80 -24.54 17.75
N HIS A 117 1.69 -24.27 17.08
CA HIS A 117 1.52 -24.25 15.64
C HIS A 117 0.95 -22.92 15.18
N PHE A 118 1.50 -22.39 14.08
CA PHE A 118 0.89 -21.31 13.33
C PHE A 118 1.22 -21.56 11.85
N PRO A 119 0.27 -21.39 10.91
CA PRO A 119 0.53 -21.54 9.48
C PRO A 119 1.40 -20.38 8.97
N PRO A 120 2.56 -20.65 8.36
CA PRO A 120 3.32 -19.62 7.65
C PRO A 120 2.48 -19.00 6.52
N ILE A 121 2.56 -17.67 6.38
CA ILE A 121 1.84 -16.91 5.36
C ILE A 121 2.85 -16.42 4.32
N PHE A 122 2.72 -16.84 3.08
CA PHE A 122 3.60 -16.43 1.99
C PHE A 122 2.88 -15.46 1.06
N LEU A 123 3.53 -14.34 0.76
CA LEU A 123 2.97 -13.30 -0.08
C LEU A 123 3.58 -13.35 -1.49
N PHE A 124 2.72 -13.28 -2.51
CA PHE A 124 3.14 -13.24 -3.90
C PHE A 124 2.40 -12.13 -4.67
N GLY A 125 3.15 -11.37 -5.45
CA GLY A 125 2.63 -10.36 -6.37
C GLY A 125 2.64 -10.88 -7.81
N SER A 126 1.61 -10.56 -8.60
CA SER A 126 1.71 -10.72 -10.05
C SER A 126 2.68 -9.70 -10.62
N THR A 127 3.53 -10.13 -11.55
CA THR A 127 4.44 -9.23 -12.28
C THR A 127 3.75 -8.45 -13.40
N GLY A 128 2.47 -8.76 -13.68
CA GLY A 128 1.76 -8.30 -14.88
C GLY A 128 2.24 -8.97 -16.18
N GLN A 129 3.30 -9.77 -16.13
CA GLN A 129 3.83 -10.53 -17.26
C GLN A 129 3.37 -11.98 -17.15
N TYR A 130 2.44 -12.36 -18.04
CA TYR A 130 1.87 -13.71 -18.07
C TYR A 130 1.32 -14.15 -16.70
N ARG A 131 1.70 -15.36 -16.23
CA ARG A 131 1.34 -15.89 -14.91
C ARG A 131 2.51 -15.90 -13.92
N ASP A 132 3.59 -15.19 -14.24
CA ASP A 132 4.76 -15.10 -13.38
C ASP A 132 4.40 -14.39 -12.07
N VAL A 133 5.05 -14.83 -11.01
CA VAL A 133 4.84 -14.31 -9.65
C VAL A 133 6.15 -13.83 -9.06
N GLN A 134 6.09 -12.72 -8.36
CA GLN A 134 7.19 -12.22 -7.54
C GLN A 134 6.93 -12.62 -6.09
N PHE A 135 7.94 -13.18 -5.42
CA PHE A 135 7.83 -13.45 -3.98
C PHE A 135 8.02 -12.15 -3.19
N LEU A 136 7.01 -11.75 -2.44
CA LEU A 136 7.02 -10.49 -1.67
C LEU A 136 7.57 -10.68 -0.26
N GLY A 137 7.53 -11.92 0.25
CA GLY A 137 8.11 -12.28 1.55
C GLY A 137 7.23 -13.18 2.40
N LEU A 138 7.79 -13.57 3.54
CA LEU A 138 7.11 -14.30 4.60
C LEU A 138 6.42 -13.29 5.52
N ALA A 139 5.14 -13.47 5.79
CA ALA A 139 4.34 -12.52 6.55
C ALA A 139 3.69 -13.15 7.79
N VAL A 140 3.29 -12.27 8.71
CA VAL A 140 2.52 -12.60 9.91
C VAL A 140 1.40 -11.57 10.09
N PRO A 141 0.26 -11.94 10.71
CA PRO A 141 -0.81 -10.98 11.01
C PRO A 141 -0.36 -9.89 11.98
N GLY A 142 -0.95 -8.71 11.82
CA GLY A 142 -0.72 -7.57 12.70
C GLY A 142 0.46 -6.70 12.29
N VAL A 143 0.47 -5.49 12.84
CA VAL A 143 1.50 -4.47 12.65
C VAL A 143 1.91 -3.93 14.02
N GLU A 144 3.20 -3.66 14.19
CA GLU A 144 3.72 -3.07 15.43
C GLU A 144 3.00 -1.75 15.74
N GLY A 145 2.39 -1.66 16.91
CA GLY A 145 1.64 -0.49 17.37
C GLY A 145 0.16 -0.43 16.98
N MET A 146 -0.34 -1.37 16.16
CA MET A 146 -1.78 -1.53 15.90
C MET A 146 -2.43 -2.45 16.93
N SER A 147 -3.69 -2.16 17.26
CA SER A 147 -4.56 -3.02 18.07
C SER A 147 -5.35 -4.00 17.20
N ALA A 148 -6.01 -4.97 17.85
CA ALA A 148 -6.87 -5.96 17.19
C ALA A 148 -8.04 -5.36 16.39
N ASP A 149 -8.48 -4.16 16.78
CA ASP A 149 -9.56 -3.45 16.09
C ASP A 149 -9.06 -2.68 14.85
N GLU A 150 -7.75 -2.59 14.64
CA GLU A 150 -7.12 -1.80 13.59
C GLU A 150 -6.46 -2.65 12.50
N ASP A 151 -6.00 -3.86 12.83
CA ASP A 151 -5.24 -4.70 11.92
C ASP A 151 -6.11 -5.65 11.07
N LEU A 152 -7.36 -5.94 11.51
CA LEU A 152 -8.38 -6.62 10.71
C LEU A 152 -9.72 -5.87 10.77
N VAL A 153 -9.95 -4.99 9.80
CA VAL A 153 -11.12 -4.10 9.79
C VAL A 153 -12.16 -4.54 8.77
N ALA A 154 -13.42 -4.58 9.16
CA ALA A 154 -14.54 -4.75 8.23
C ALA A 154 -14.88 -3.42 7.54
N VAL A 155 -14.54 -3.29 6.26
CA VAL A 155 -14.80 -2.10 5.46
C VAL A 155 -16.09 -2.23 4.66
N TRP A 156 -16.92 -1.19 4.68
CA TRP A 156 -18.13 -1.12 3.87
C TRP A 156 -17.81 -0.68 2.44
N ARG A 157 -18.33 -1.41 1.47
CA ARG A 157 -18.38 -1.01 0.06
C ARG A 157 -19.81 -0.98 -0.45
N THR A 158 -20.02 -0.20 -1.50
CA THR A 158 -21.29 -0.09 -2.21
C THR A 158 -21.06 -0.49 -3.66
N THR A 159 -21.76 -1.50 -4.14
CA THR A 159 -21.86 -1.78 -5.58
C THR A 159 -23.01 -0.96 -6.15
N ARG A 160 -22.86 -0.43 -7.37
CA ARG A 160 -23.84 0.47 -8.02
C ARG A 160 -25.27 -0.11 -8.00
N ASP A 161 -25.40 -1.43 -8.07
CA ASP A 161 -26.70 -2.09 -8.31
C ASP A 161 -27.12 -3.10 -7.22
N ARG A 162 -26.25 -3.40 -6.23
CA ARG A 162 -26.47 -4.52 -5.29
C ARG A 162 -26.39 -4.15 -3.81
N GLY A 163 -26.35 -2.86 -3.48
CA GLY A 163 -26.39 -2.38 -2.10
C GLY A 163 -25.04 -2.41 -1.39
N ARG A 164 -25.09 -2.26 -0.06
CA ARG A 164 -23.89 -2.19 0.79
C ARG A 164 -23.49 -3.58 1.28
N PHE A 165 -22.19 -3.84 1.31
CA PHE A 165 -21.63 -5.07 1.84
C PHE A 165 -20.31 -4.81 2.54
N GLN A 166 -19.91 -5.73 3.42
CA GLN A 166 -18.64 -5.65 4.14
C GLN A 166 -17.63 -6.61 3.52
N ASN A 167 -16.36 -6.22 3.56
CA ASN A 167 -15.23 -7.10 3.31
C ASN A 167 -14.13 -6.80 4.32
N TYR A 168 -13.19 -7.71 4.52
CA TYR A 168 -12.05 -7.44 5.39
C TYR A 168 -10.97 -6.62 4.67
N LYS A 169 -10.33 -5.75 5.44
CA LYS A 169 -9.02 -5.16 5.17
C LYS A 169 -8.08 -5.67 6.25
N ALA A 170 -7.12 -6.50 5.86
CA ALA A 170 -6.15 -7.12 6.74
C ALA A 170 -4.78 -6.45 6.58
N SER A 171 -4.10 -6.20 7.69
CA SER A 171 -2.76 -5.64 7.76
C SER A 171 -1.78 -6.68 8.29
N PHE A 172 -0.79 -7.01 7.47
CA PHE A 172 0.27 -7.97 7.76
C PHE A 172 1.61 -7.27 7.86
N THR A 173 2.52 -7.87 8.62
CA THR A 173 3.94 -7.50 8.62
C THR A 173 4.74 -8.53 7.83
N VAL A 174 5.47 -8.08 6.81
CA VAL A 174 6.48 -8.89 6.11
C VAL A 174 7.72 -8.98 7.00
N LEU A 175 8.11 -10.19 7.36
CA LEU A 175 9.23 -10.47 8.26
C LEU A 175 10.58 -10.25 7.57
N ASP A 176 11.55 -9.81 8.35
CA ASP A 176 12.97 -9.64 7.98
C ASP A 176 13.66 -11.00 7.69
N VAL A 177 13.27 -11.60 6.56
CA VAL A 177 13.71 -12.90 6.07
C VAL A 177 13.93 -12.78 4.56
N ALA A 178 15.19 -12.58 4.16
CA ALA A 178 15.56 -12.40 2.75
C ALA A 178 15.35 -13.67 1.90
N THR A 179 15.57 -14.84 2.51
CA THR A 179 15.45 -16.14 1.82
C THR A 179 14.74 -17.15 2.72
N VAL A 180 13.75 -17.82 2.16
CA VAL A 180 13.05 -18.95 2.76
C VAL A 180 13.52 -20.23 2.07
N SER A 181 14.12 -21.13 2.84
CA SER A 181 14.67 -22.36 2.27
C SER A 181 13.59 -23.31 1.74
N ARG A 182 13.88 -23.95 0.61
CA ARG A 182 13.12 -25.06 0.02
C ARG A 182 12.90 -26.19 0.99
N ARG A 183 13.91 -26.46 1.83
CA ARG A 183 13.85 -27.51 2.86
C ARG A 183 12.76 -27.22 3.88
N TRP A 184 12.62 -25.97 4.33
CA TRP A 184 11.53 -25.59 5.23
C TRP A 184 10.16 -25.71 4.56
N ILE A 185 10.02 -25.28 3.29
CA ILE A 185 8.77 -25.45 2.54
C ILE A 185 8.37 -26.93 2.47
N SER A 186 9.33 -27.82 2.20
CA SER A 186 9.09 -29.27 2.21
C SER A 186 8.73 -29.82 3.59
N ASP A 187 9.24 -29.25 4.67
CA ASP A 187 8.86 -29.62 6.03
C ASP A 187 7.45 -29.13 6.40
N ILE A 188 7.07 -27.92 5.96
CA ILE A 188 5.70 -27.41 6.09
C ILE A 188 4.71 -28.32 5.34
N GLN A 189 5.08 -28.78 4.14
CA GLN A 189 4.27 -29.71 3.35
C GLN A 189 4.03 -31.06 4.06
N LYS A 190 4.96 -31.45 4.95
CA LYS A 190 4.84 -32.64 5.81
C LYS A 190 4.13 -32.36 7.13
N GLY A 191 3.66 -31.13 7.37
CA GLY A 191 2.94 -30.72 8.58
C GLY A 191 3.84 -30.32 9.75
N ASN A 192 5.12 -30.01 9.52
CA ASN A 192 6.10 -29.69 10.58
C ASN A 192 6.67 -28.26 10.45
N PRO A 193 5.84 -27.20 10.42
CA PRO A 193 6.34 -25.83 10.21
C PRO A 193 7.21 -25.33 11.37
N THR A 194 6.78 -25.52 12.63
CA THR A 194 7.43 -24.94 13.82
C THR A 194 8.61 -25.75 14.35
N SER A 195 8.59 -27.08 14.16
CA SER A 195 9.63 -27.99 14.65
C SER A 195 10.81 -28.16 13.69
N SER A 196 10.69 -27.66 12.46
CA SER A 196 11.75 -27.76 11.45
C SER A 196 13.00 -26.96 11.85
N PRO A 197 14.22 -27.55 11.72
CA PRO A 197 15.47 -26.82 11.91
C PRO A 197 15.73 -25.79 10.80
N HIS A 198 14.97 -25.83 9.70
CA HIS A 198 15.09 -24.95 8.56
C HIS A 198 14.15 -23.73 8.64
N ALA A 199 13.30 -23.67 9.68
CA ALA A 199 12.39 -22.56 9.90
C ALA A 199 13.16 -21.24 10.19
N PRO A 200 12.80 -20.12 9.53
CA PRO A 200 13.41 -18.83 9.81
C PRO A 200 13.27 -18.45 11.28
N LYS A 201 14.38 -18.12 11.93
CA LYS A 201 14.40 -17.73 13.36
C LYS A 201 13.43 -16.58 13.66
N VAL A 202 13.37 -15.59 12.77
CA VAL A 202 12.47 -14.43 12.92
C VAL A 202 11.00 -14.85 12.98
N TRP A 203 10.60 -15.83 12.17
CA TRP A 203 9.24 -16.37 12.20
C TRP A 203 8.98 -17.19 13.47
N LEU A 204 9.93 -18.03 13.89
CA LEU A 204 9.82 -18.79 15.14
C LEU A 204 9.73 -17.87 16.37
N ASP A 205 10.49 -16.78 16.41
CA ASP A 205 10.45 -15.78 17.48
C ASP A 205 9.06 -15.12 17.54
N TRP A 206 8.43 -14.88 16.38
CA TRP A 206 7.06 -14.37 16.32
C TRP A 206 6.03 -15.41 16.79
N VAL A 207 6.14 -16.68 16.37
CA VAL A 207 5.20 -17.73 16.81
C VAL A 207 5.25 -17.93 18.33
N LYS A 208 6.45 -17.88 18.92
CA LYS A 208 6.65 -18.15 20.36
C LYS A 208 6.38 -16.94 21.26
N ALA A 209 6.74 -15.74 20.81
CA ALA A 209 6.79 -14.56 21.68
C ALA A 209 6.13 -13.33 21.05
N ARG A 210 5.49 -13.46 19.87
CA ARG A 210 4.91 -12.35 19.10
C ARG A 210 5.90 -11.21 18.83
N LYS A 211 7.20 -11.51 18.81
CA LYS A 211 8.27 -10.55 18.52
C LYS A 211 8.27 -10.22 17.03
N LEU A 212 7.72 -9.07 16.66
CA LEU A 212 7.70 -8.58 15.29
C LEU A 212 9.06 -8.01 14.88
N ARG A 213 9.54 -8.40 13.70
CA ARG A 213 10.70 -7.81 13.02
C ARG A 213 10.39 -7.68 11.54
N ALA A 214 9.99 -6.49 11.14
CA ALA A 214 9.60 -6.21 9.77
C ALA A 214 10.82 -6.09 8.83
N LEU A 215 10.68 -6.57 7.59
CA LEU A 215 11.60 -6.31 6.50
C LEU A 215 11.41 -4.86 6.03
N LYS A 216 12.33 -3.99 6.42
CA LYS A 216 12.32 -2.57 6.08
C LYS A 216 13.41 -2.27 5.07
N SER A 217 13.07 -1.60 3.97
CA SER A 217 14.05 -1.05 3.03
C SER A 217 14.16 0.46 3.19
N SER A 218 15.36 0.98 3.43
CA SER A 218 15.60 2.42 3.27
C SER A 218 15.65 2.77 1.78
N PRO A 219 14.95 3.82 1.31
CA PRO A 219 15.06 4.26 -0.08
C PRO A 219 16.52 4.58 -0.45
N THR A 220 17.05 3.95 -1.51
CA THR A 220 18.43 4.19 -2.01
C THR A 220 18.61 5.59 -2.60
N SER A 221 17.52 6.29 -2.91
CA SER A 221 17.50 7.67 -3.36
C SER A 221 16.27 8.35 -2.79
N SER A 222 16.46 9.43 -2.04
CA SER A 222 15.38 10.35 -1.65
C SER A 222 14.82 11.15 -2.82
N ARG A 223 15.39 11.01 -4.03
CA ARG A 223 14.95 11.68 -5.27
C ARG A 223 14.15 10.74 -6.16
N ARG A 224 12.97 11.20 -6.58
CA ARG A 224 12.13 10.54 -7.58
C ARG A 224 12.36 11.14 -8.96
N THR A 225 12.61 10.30 -9.95
CA THR A 225 12.69 10.70 -11.37
C THR A 225 11.34 11.21 -11.88
N LYS A 226 11.34 11.93 -13.02
CA LYS A 226 10.09 12.36 -13.69
C LYS A 226 9.12 11.19 -13.91
N SER A 227 9.61 10.04 -14.34
CA SER A 227 8.77 8.87 -14.59
C SER A 227 8.12 8.34 -13.30
N GLN A 228 8.85 8.32 -12.19
CA GLN A 228 8.31 7.89 -10.89
C GLN A 228 7.27 8.88 -10.32
N GLN A 229 7.36 10.16 -10.68
CA GLN A 229 6.45 11.20 -10.21
C GLN A 229 5.16 11.32 -11.05
N LEU A 230 5.15 10.77 -12.26
CA LEU A 230 3.99 10.76 -13.17
C LEU A 230 3.30 9.39 -13.16
N PRO A 231 1.95 9.35 -13.23
CA PRO A 231 1.23 8.09 -13.34
C PRO A 231 1.60 7.37 -14.64
N GLN A 232 1.79 6.05 -14.57
CA GLN A 232 2.17 5.22 -15.74
C GLN A 232 0.94 4.63 -16.42
N ASP A 233 -0.02 4.14 -15.64
CA ASP A 233 -1.23 3.49 -16.14
C ASP A 233 -2.25 4.47 -16.70
N ALA A 234 -2.97 4.07 -17.75
CA ALA A 234 -3.96 4.90 -18.42
C ALA A 234 -5.09 5.38 -17.49
N LYS A 235 -5.50 4.54 -16.54
CA LYS A 235 -6.55 4.89 -15.56
C LYS A 235 -6.08 5.97 -14.60
N ASP A 236 -4.85 5.84 -14.09
CA ASP A 236 -4.27 6.78 -13.14
C ASP A 236 -3.96 8.12 -13.84
N LYS A 237 -3.52 8.07 -15.10
CA LYS A 237 -3.41 9.24 -15.97
C LYS A 237 -4.75 9.95 -16.14
N ALA A 238 -5.85 9.20 -16.33
CA ALA A 238 -7.19 9.80 -16.47
C ALA A 238 -7.65 10.53 -15.21
N LEU A 239 -7.33 10.02 -14.01
CA LEU A 239 -7.64 10.68 -12.74
C LEU A 239 -6.95 12.06 -12.65
N VAL A 240 -5.64 12.11 -12.89
CA VAL A 240 -4.88 13.37 -12.83
C VAL A 240 -5.32 14.33 -13.94
N ALA A 241 -5.57 13.80 -15.15
CA ALA A 241 -6.05 14.59 -16.27
C ALA A 241 -7.40 15.26 -15.97
N ALA A 242 -8.34 14.57 -15.30
CA ALA A 242 -9.62 15.15 -14.92
C ALA A 242 -9.44 16.36 -13.99
N ILE A 243 -8.54 16.26 -13.00
CA ILE A 243 -8.20 17.36 -12.10
C ILE A 243 -7.55 18.51 -12.88
N TYR A 244 -6.53 18.23 -13.70
CA TYR A 244 -5.86 19.24 -14.49
C TYR A 244 -6.82 19.99 -15.44
N GLN A 245 -7.67 19.28 -16.17
CA GLN A 245 -8.61 19.88 -17.11
C GLN A 245 -9.65 20.78 -16.41
N ARG A 246 -10.02 20.47 -15.15
CA ARG A 246 -10.96 21.27 -14.36
C ARG A 246 -10.41 22.65 -14.00
N TYR A 247 -9.11 22.74 -13.72
CA TYR A 247 -8.49 23.96 -13.18
C TYR A 247 -7.50 24.66 -14.14
N LYS A 248 -7.17 24.08 -15.31
CA LYS A 248 -6.18 24.68 -16.24
C LYS A 248 -6.49 26.12 -16.66
N GLU A 249 -7.78 26.48 -16.81
CA GLU A 249 -8.21 27.83 -17.23
C GLU A 249 -8.18 28.83 -16.07
N ARG A 250 -8.25 28.33 -14.82
CA ARG A 250 -8.17 29.13 -13.59
C ARG A 250 -7.28 28.43 -12.56
N PRO A 251 -5.95 28.45 -12.74
CA PRO A 251 -5.04 27.71 -11.86
C PRO A 251 -5.10 28.12 -10.38
N THR A 252 -5.55 29.34 -10.07
CA THR A 252 -5.75 29.81 -8.68
C THR A 252 -6.83 29.03 -7.95
N ASP A 253 -7.82 28.50 -8.67
CA ASP A 253 -8.91 27.73 -8.05
C ASP A 253 -8.44 26.32 -7.64
N PHE A 254 -7.32 25.84 -8.19
CA PHE A 254 -6.70 24.57 -7.82
C PHE A 254 -6.19 24.55 -6.38
N GLU A 255 -5.87 25.69 -5.78
CA GLU A 255 -5.29 25.74 -4.42
C GLU A 255 -6.19 25.10 -3.36
N ARG A 256 -7.50 25.31 -3.46
CA ARG A 256 -8.48 24.66 -2.57
C ARG A 256 -8.47 23.14 -2.78
N CYS A 257 -8.47 22.70 -4.03
CA CYS A 257 -8.38 21.27 -4.38
C CYS A 257 -7.07 20.66 -3.86
N ALA A 258 -5.95 21.36 -4.01
CA ALA A 258 -4.65 20.94 -3.51
C ALA A 258 -4.63 20.78 -1.99
N MET A 259 -5.28 21.67 -1.24
CA MET A 259 -5.44 21.52 0.20
C MET A 259 -6.27 20.28 0.56
N GLU A 260 -7.38 20.04 -0.12
CA GLU A 260 -8.21 18.85 0.12
C GLU A 260 -7.47 17.56 -0.26
N ILE A 261 -6.67 17.56 -1.33
CA ILE A 261 -5.74 16.46 -1.66
C ILE A 261 -4.72 16.26 -0.55
N ALA A 262 -4.11 17.35 -0.04
CA ALA A 262 -3.14 17.27 1.05
C ALA A 262 -3.77 16.66 2.32
N ARG A 263 -5.04 16.98 2.62
CA ARG A 263 -5.79 16.35 3.73
C ARG A 263 -6.07 14.86 3.52
N LEU A 264 -6.20 14.40 2.28
CA LEU A 264 -6.31 12.97 2.00
C LEU A 264 -4.99 12.23 2.29
N VAL A 265 -3.85 12.88 2.01
CA VAL A 265 -2.49 12.33 2.24
C VAL A 265 -2.09 12.45 3.72
N ILE A 266 -2.43 13.58 4.36
CA ILE A 266 -2.04 13.95 5.72
C ILE A 266 -3.33 14.23 6.52
N PRO A 267 -3.97 13.20 7.09
CA PRO A 267 -5.34 13.30 7.61
C PRO A 267 -5.51 14.20 8.84
N ASP A 268 -4.45 14.42 9.63
CA ASP A 268 -4.52 15.26 10.84
C ASP A 268 -4.30 16.77 10.58
N ILE A 269 -4.38 17.19 9.31
CA ILE A 269 -4.56 18.59 8.93
C ILE A 269 -6.00 19.00 9.28
N HIS A 270 -6.15 19.89 10.25
CA HIS A 270 -7.46 20.20 10.85
C HIS A 270 -7.85 21.69 10.81
N GLN A 271 -6.89 22.62 10.70
CA GLN A 271 -7.17 24.03 10.41
C GLN A 271 -6.35 24.46 9.19
N TRP A 272 -6.99 25.19 8.30
CA TRP A 272 -6.30 25.78 7.15
C TRP A 272 -7.04 27.02 6.65
N GLU A 273 -6.29 27.89 6.00
CA GLU A 273 -6.79 29.12 5.40
C GLU A 273 -6.15 29.31 4.02
N LEU A 274 -6.92 29.90 3.10
CA LEU A 274 -6.41 30.46 1.85
C LEU A 274 -6.30 31.96 2.03
N THR A 275 -5.08 32.50 1.97
CA THR A 275 -4.87 33.93 2.11
C THR A 275 -5.55 34.69 0.98
N ARG A 276 -5.83 35.97 1.21
CA ARG A 276 -6.31 36.87 0.17
C ARG A 276 -5.29 36.98 -0.97
N PRO A 277 -5.74 37.29 -2.20
CA PRO A 277 -4.83 37.55 -3.31
C PRO A 277 -3.83 38.66 -2.94
N TRP A 278 -2.54 38.40 -3.10
CA TRP A 278 -1.50 39.45 -3.03
C TRP A 278 -1.56 40.35 -4.27
N ARG A 279 -0.75 41.42 -4.29
CA ARG A 279 -0.57 42.32 -5.47
C ARG A 279 -0.30 41.58 -6.78
N ASP A 280 0.28 40.39 -6.71
CA ASP A 280 0.66 39.55 -7.87
C ASP A 280 -0.41 38.49 -8.23
N GLY A 281 -1.59 38.52 -7.58
CA GLY A 281 -2.73 37.64 -7.89
C GLY A 281 -2.66 36.22 -7.31
N GLY A 282 -1.55 35.83 -6.69
CA GLY A 282 -1.41 34.54 -6.00
C GLY A 282 -2.03 34.55 -4.60
N ARG A 283 -2.58 33.41 -4.19
CA ARG A 283 -3.05 33.13 -2.83
C ARG A 283 -2.09 32.12 -2.19
N ASP A 284 -1.98 32.16 -0.88
CA ASP A 284 -1.11 31.29 -0.10
C ASP A 284 -1.99 30.39 0.76
N ALA A 285 -1.76 29.09 0.68
CA ALA A 285 -2.45 28.14 1.52
C ALA A 285 -1.59 27.85 2.75
N THR A 286 -2.16 27.96 3.94
CA THR A 286 -1.45 27.65 5.20
C THR A 286 -2.36 26.86 6.12
N GLY A 287 -1.80 26.08 7.03
CA GLY A 287 -2.60 25.35 8.01
C GLY A 287 -1.78 24.77 9.15
N THR A 288 -2.46 23.99 9.99
CA THR A 288 -1.88 23.29 11.12
C THR A 288 -2.06 21.78 10.98
N TYR A 289 -1.02 21.04 11.32
CA TYR A 289 -0.99 19.59 11.38
C TYR A 289 -0.76 19.14 12.82
N ARG A 290 -1.55 18.17 13.29
CA ARG A 290 -1.48 17.67 14.66
C ARG A 290 -0.54 16.48 14.77
N ILE A 291 0.34 16.50 15.77
CA ILE A 291 1.23 15.40 16.13
C ILE A 291 0.86 14.91 17.53
N GLY A 292 0.63 13.60 17.67
CA GLY A 292 0.22 12.97 18.93
C GLY A 292 -1.30 12.91 19.11
N ALA A 293 -1.73 12.31 20.21
CA ALA A 293 -3.14 12.06 20.50
C ALA A 293 -3.59 12.69 21.83
N SER A 294 -4.89 12.95 21.96
CA SER A 294 -5.53 13.43 23.19
C SER A 294 -4.94 14.77 23.68
N VAL A 295 -4.85 14.98 25.00
CA VAL A 295 -4.39 16.24 25.61
C VAL A 295 -2.91 16.55 25.40
N GLY A 296 -2.10 15.55 25.02
CA GLY A 296 -0.65 15.71 24.82
C GLY A 296 -0.24 16.01 23.37
N HIS A 297 -1.18 16.37 22.50
CA HIS A 297 -0.88 16.70 21.11
C HIS A 297 -0.17 18.05 21.00
N ILE A 298 0.59 18.22 19.91
CA ILE A 298 1.13 19.51 19.48
C ILE A 298 0.64 19.81 18.06
N ASP A 299 0.48 21.09 17.76
CA ASP A 299 0.17 21.54 16.41
C ASP A 299 1.42 22.18 15.79
N VAL A 300 1.71 21.81 14.54
CA VAL A 300 2.81 22.36 13.75
C VAL A 300 2.26 23.05 12.51
N GLU A 301 2.79 24.23 12.19
CA GLU A 301 2.33 25.04 11.08
C GLU A 301 3.00 24.62 9.77
N PHE A 302 2.24 24.70 8.68
CA PHE A 302 2.73 24.45 7.33
C PHE A 302 2.29 25.50 6.32
N ALA A 303 3.08 25.63 5.26
CA ALA A 303 2.71 26.35 4.05
C ALA A 303 2.46 25.36 2.90
N LEU A 304 1.50 25.64 2.05
CA LEU A 304 1.19 24.83 0.88
C LEU A 304 1.32 25.68 -0.39
N GLU A 305 2.05 25.16 -1.37
CA GLU A 305 2.14 25.71 -2.73
C GLU A 305 1.44 24.74 -3.69
N ALA A 306 0.50 25.25 -4.48
CA ALA A 306 -0.25 24.46 -5.45
C ALA A 306 0.14 24.82 -6.90
N LYS A 307 0.40 23.81 -7.73
CA LYS A 307 0.74 23.99 -9.15
C LYS A 307 -0.05 23.04 -10.05
N CYS A 308 -1.07 23.59 -10.72
CA CYS A 308 -1.85 22.89 -11.73
C CYS A 308 -1.14 22.96 -13.10
N TYR A 309 -0.08 22.16 -13.27
CA TYR A 309 0.70 22.10 -14.51
C TYR A 309 0.39 20.83 -15.31
N ALA A 310 0.60 20.89 -16.62
CA ALA A 310 0.59 19.72 -17.49
C ALA A 310 1.82 18.83 -17.25
N ASP A 311 1.73 17.56 -17.61
CA ASP A 311 2.79 16.53 -17.46
C ASP A 311 4.08 16.80 -18.27
N VAL A 312 4.02 17.77 -19.19
CA VAL A 312 5.20 18.28 -19.91
C VAL A 312 5.98 19.31 -19.08
N HIS A 313 5.34 20.05 -18.18
CA HIS A 313 5.93 21.14 -17.41
C HIS A 313 6.15 20.76 -15.95
N GLY A 314 7.41 20.72 -15.52
CA GLY A 314 7.76 20.46 -14.13
C GLY A 314 7.73 21.73 -13.27
N VAL A 315 7.47 21.56 -11.97
CA VAL A 315 7.67 22.61 -10.97
C VAL A 315 9.16 22.82 -10.78
N GLY A 316 9.64 24.05 -10.95
CA GLY A 316 11.05 24.38 -10.93
C GLY A 316 11.53 24.94 -9.58
N VAL A 317 12.81 25.33 -9.57
CA VAL A 317 13.47 25.97 -8.43
C VAL A 317 12.73 27.24 -8.01
N LYS A 318 12.28 28.07 -8.97
CA LYS A 318 11.59 29.33 -8.67
C LYS A 318 10.35 29.13 -7.77
N GLU A 319 9.49 28.18 -8.12
CA GLU A 319 8.31 27.85 -7.32
C GLU A 319 8.69 27.25 -5.96
N LEU A 320 9.72 26.38 -5.95
CA LEU A 320 10.19 25.76 -4.72
C LEU A 320 10.81 26.78 -3.75
N SER A 321 11.69 27.66 -4.22
CA SER A 321 12.29 28.73 -3.40
C SER A 321 11.23 29.69 -2.86
N ARG A 322 10.14 29.93 -3.63
CA ARG A 322 8.98 30.69 -3.13
C ARG A 322 8.33 29.98 -1.94
N LEU A 323 8.11 28.67 -2.00
CA LEU A 323 7.59 27.89 -0.86
C LEU A 323 8.56 27.91 0.32
N ILE A 324 9.85 27.67 0.08
CA ILE A 324 10.90 27.66 1.12
C ILE A 324 10.98 29.01 1.84
N SER A 325 10.88 30.12 1.11
CA SER A 325 10.89 31.46 1.71
C SER A 325 9.79 31.67 2.77
N ARG A 326 8.69 30.91 2.66
CA ARG A 326 7.53 30.95 3.57
C ARG A 326 7.70 30.05 4.79
N LEU A 327 8.71 29.19 4.82
CA LEU A 327 9.00 28.28 5.93
C LEU A 327 9.69 28.96 7.11
N ARG A 328 10.13 30.22 6.99
CA ARG A 328 10.87 30.93 8.05
C ARG A 328 10.16 30.92 9.42
N HIS A 329 8.83 30.84 9.43
CA HIS A 329 8.01 30.79 10.65
C HIS A 329 7.19 29.51 10.78
N ARG A 330 7.45 28.50 9.94
CA ARG A 330 6.64 27.27 9.83
C ARG A 330 7.54 26.05 9.88
N GLN A 331 7.01 24.93 10.35
CA GLN A 331 7.82 23.73 10.54
C GLN A 331 8.07 22.97 9.24
N PHE A 332 7.14 23.01 8.29
CA PHE A 332 7.30 22.33 7.00
C PHE A 332 6.45 22.93 5.87
N GLY A 333 6.74 22.53 4.63
CA GLY A 333 6.00 22.89 3.43
C GLY A 333 5.31 21.69 2.78
N ILE A 334 4.28 21.97 1.98
CA ILE A 334 3.63 20.98 1.12
C ILE A 334 3.60 21.54 -0.29
N LEU A 335 4.19 20.84 -1.24
CA LEU A 335 4.04 21.13 -2.66
C LEU A 335 3.04 20.14 -3.26
N VAL A 336 1.94 20.64 -3.82
CA VAL A 336 0.97 19.81 -4.55
C VAL A 336 0.97 20.17 -6.02
N THR A 337 1.18 19.19 -6.89
CA THR A 337 1.16 19.43 -8.34
C THR A 337 0.52 18.29 -9.13
N THR A 338 -0.25 18.65 -10.16
CA THR A 338 -0.76 17.72 -11.18
C THR A 338 0.33 17.24 -12.16
N SER A 339 1.59 17.62 -11.92
CA SER A 339 2.75 17.27 -12.74
C SER A 339 3.86 16.66 -11.85
N TYR A 340 5.12 17.08 -12.03
CA TYR A 340 6.29 16.58 -11.33
C TYR A 340 7.16 17.74 -10.82
N LEU A 341 7.95 17.50 -9.77
CA LEU A 341 9.05 18.37 -9.35
C LEU A 341 10.27 18.10 -10.25
N ALA A 342 10.83 19.16 -10.85
CA ALA A 342 11.99 19.07 -11.72
C ALA A 342 13.23 18.58 -10.95
N ASP A 343 14.14 17.89 -11.64
CA ASP A 343 15.33 17.28 -11.02
C ASP A 343 16.21 18.30 -10.29
N SER A 344 16.39 19.50 -10.86
CA SER A 344 17.13 20.59 -10.22
C SER A 344 16.50 21.05 -8.90
N ALA A 345 15.17 21.16 -8.86
CA ALA A 345 14.45 21.55 -7.66
C ALA A 345 14.46 20.42 -6.60
N TYR A 346 14.34 19.16 -7.03
CA TYR A 346 14.46 18.01 -6.12
C TYR A 346 15.86 17.90 -5.52
N LYS A 347 16.90 18.22 -6.32
CA LYS A 347 18.28 18.27 -5.86
C LYS A 347 18.46 19.33 -4.77
N GLU A 348 18.00 20.56 -5.00
CA GLU A 348 18.02 21.64 -4.00
C GLU A 348 17.27 21.26 -2.72
N LEU A 349 16.06 20.69 -2.87
CA LEU A 349 15.26 20.26 -1.72
C LEU A 349 16.02 19.29 -0.80
N ASN A 350 16.70 18.31 -1.39
CA ASN A 350 17.36 17.25 -0.65
C ASN A 350 18.75 17.65 -0.15
N GLU A 351 19.53 18.40 -0.93
CA GLU A 351 20.88 18.85 -0.55
C GLU A 351 20.82 19.86 0.60
N ASP A 352 19.83 20.74 0.60
CA ASP A 352 19.65 21.75 1.65
C ASP A 352 18.82 21.24 2.84
N GLY A 353 18.21 20.05 2.72
CA GLY A 353 17.40 19.46 3.78
C GLY A 353 16.12 20.23 4.11
N HIS A 354 15.51 20.90 3.12
CA HIS A 354 14.28 21.66 3.33
C HIS A 354 13.11 20.72 3.67
N PRO A 355 12.35 20.96 4.76
CA PRO A 355 11.26 20.09 5.18
C PRO A 355 10.02 20.33 4.29
N VAL A 356 10.00 19.75 3.09
CA VAL A 356 8.86 19.88 2.15
C VAL A 356 8.35 18.51 1.73
N VAL A 357 7.06 18.28 1.95
CA VAL A 357 6.34 17.14 1.40
C VAL A 357 5.99 17.41 -0.05
N VAL A 358 6.41 16.54 -0.97
CA VAL A 358 6.11 16.66 -2.41
C VAL A 358 5.00 15.67 -2.77
N ILE A 359 3.85 16.20 -3.16
CA ILE A 359 2.69 15.44 -3.67
C ILE A 359 2.61 15.69 -5.18
N SER A 360 3.16 14.76 -5.96
CA SER A 360 3.19 14.83 -7.43
C SER A 360 1.98 14.14 -8.06
N ALA A 361 1.86 14.18 -9.39
CA ALA A 361 0.78 13.58 -10.15
C ALA A 361 0.49 12.11 -9.77
N SER A 362 1.55 11.30 -9.64
CA SER A 362 1.46 9.89 -9.22
C SER A 362 0.88 9.77 -7.80
N ASP A 363 1.30 10.63 -6.88
CA ASP A 363 0.78 10.64 -5.50
C ASP A 363 -0.71 11.02 -5.47
N ILE A 364 -1.10 12.02 -6.25
CA ILE A 364 -2.50 12.44 -6.43
C ILE A 364 -3.33 11.27 -6.97
N ALA A 365 -2.85 10.58 -8.01
CA ALA A 365 -3.55 9.45 -8.59
C ALA A 365 -3.74 8.34 -7.54
N ASN A 366 -2.66 7.96 -6.83
CA ASN A 366 -2.68 6.91 -5.83
C ASN A 366 -3.64 7.23 -4.68
N ILE A 367 -3.58 8.44 -4.11
CA ILE A 367 -4.41 8.78 -2.95
C ILE A 367 -5.89 8.94 -3.34
N THR A 368 -6.19 9.54 -4.49
CA THR A 368 -7.58 9.69 -4.96
C THR A 368 -8.17 8.33 -5.31
N LYS A 369 -7.40 7.46 -5.96
CA LYS A 369 -7.78 6.06 -6.22
C LYS A 369 -8.04 5.30 -4.92
N GLN A 370 -7.16 5.40 -3.93
CA GLN A 370 -7.29 4.71 -2.65
C GLN A 370 -8.51 5.19 -1.84
N LYS A 371 -8.74 6.51 -1.79
CA LYS A 371 -9.77 7.12 -0.93
C LYS A 371 -11.13 7.25 -1.61
N LEU A 372 -11.18 7.52 -2.91
CA LEU A 372 -12.41 7.78 -3.67
C LEU A 372 -12.82 6.60 -4.56
N GLY A 373 -11.88 5.77 -4.99
CA GLY A 373 -12.14 4.49 -5.66
C GLY A 373 -12.47 4.55 -7.16
N SER A 374 -13.01 5.64 -7.70
CA SER A 374 -13.30 5.72 -9.15
C SER A 374 -13.19 7.13 -9.72
N LEU A 375 -13.08 7.21 -11.06
CA LEU A 375 -13.06 8.48 -11.78
C LEU A 375 -14.36 9.26 -11.58
N GLU A 376 -15.51 8.58 -11.58
CA GLU A 376 -16.80 9.22 -11.34
C GLU A 376 -16.94 9.73 -9.90
N ALA A 377 -16.44 8.97 -8.93
CA ALA A 377 -16.38 9.42 -7.54
C ALA A 377 -15.45 10.63 -7.37
N LEU A 378 -14.33 10.67 -8.10
CA LEU A 378 -13.45 11.83 -8.15
C LEU A 378 -14.16 13.05 -8.75
N THR A 379 -14.83 12.93 -9.89
CA THR A 379 -15.58 14.05 -10.49
C THR A 379 -16.65 14.57 -9.53
N ALA A 380 -17.43 13.68 -8.92
CA ALA A 380 -18.45 14.06 -7.95
C ALA A 380 -17.88 14.67 -6.65
N TRP A 381 -16.61 14.40 -6.33
CA TRP A 381 -15.89 15.03 -5.23
C TRP A 381 -15.39 16.42 -5.62
N LEU A 382 -14.83 16.57 -6.84
CA LEU A 382 -14.41 17.86 -7.40
C LEU A 382 -15.55 18.87 -7.52
N ASP A 383 -16.80 18.42 -7.71
CA ASP A 383 -17.96 19.30 -7.78
C ASP A 383 -18.41 19.84 -6.41
N ARG A 384 -17.97 19.23 -5.30
CA ARG A 384 -18.34 19.64 -3.93
C ARG A 384 -17.34 20.61 -3.32
N ILE A 385 -16.11 20.65 -3.82
CA ILE A 385 -15.02 21.49 -3.33
C ILE A 385 -14.83 22.70 -4.22
#